data_AF-A0A8E6EZ79-F1
#
_entry.id   AF-A0A8E6EZ79-F1
#
_cell.length_a   1.000
_cell.length_b   1.000
_cell.length_c   1.000
_cell.angle_alpha   90.00
_cell.angle_beta   90.00
_cell.angle_gamma   90.00
#
_symmetry.space_group_name_H-M   'P 1'
#
loop_
_entity.id
_entity.type
_entity.pdbx_description
1 polymer ?
#
loop_
_entity_poly.entity_id
_entity_poly.type
_entity_poly.pdbx_seq_one_letter_code
_entity_poly.pdbx_strand_id
1 'polypeptide(L)' 'MPIALNCPGCKTSYKIPDKFIGKDIQCKKCPQTISVVDEAEEEAAAEEAKRIARNRKR' A
#
# COMPACT_ATOMS: atom_id res chain seq x y z
N MET A 1 -2.07 7.15 -13.65
CA MET A 1 -2.73 5.85 -13.85
C MET A 1 -3.72 5.64 -12.70
N PRO A 2 -4.68 4.70 -12.77
CA PRO A 2 -5.52 4.35 -11.64
C PRO A 2 -4.93 3.13 -10.90
N ILE A 3 -4.68 3.27 -9.61
CA ILE A 3 -4.23 2.17 -8.73
C ILE A 3 -5.47 1.45 -8.20
N ALA A 4 -5.40 0.12 -8.19
CA ALA A 4 -6.43 -0.73 -7.63
C ALA A 4 -6.06 -1.09 -6.19
N LEU A 5 -6.77 -0.53 -5.22
CA LEU A 5 -6.60 -0.83 -3.81
C LEU A 5 -7.76 -1.66 -3.31
N ASN A 6 -7.44 -2.57 -2.41
CA ASN A 6 -8.42 -3.34 -1.68
C ASN A 6 -8.56 -2.75 -0.28
N CYS A 7 -9.80 -2.44 0.11
CA CYS A 7 -10.05 -1.99 1.48
C CYS A 7 -9.79 -3.13 2.48
N PRO A 8 -8.99 -2.94 3.54
CA PRO A 8 -8.69 -4.00 4.52
C PRO A 8 -9.92 -4.43 5.34
N GLY A 9 -10.90 -3.54 5.52
CA GLY A 9 -12.10 -3.84 6.32
C GLY A 9 -13.18 -4.59 5.58
N CYS A 10 -13.48 -4.18 4.33
CA CYS A 10 -14.59 -4.74 3.54
C CYS A 10 -14.16 -5.52 2.30
N LYS A 11 -12.86 -5.59 2.02
CA LYS A 11 -12.27 -6.24 0.84
C LYS A 11 -12.83 -5.73 -0.50
N THR A 12 -13.41 -4.54 -0.51
CA THR A 12 -13.90 -3.92 -1.74
C THR A 12 -12.72 -3.35 -2.51
N SER A 13 -12.66 -3.67 -3.79
CA SER A 13 -11.67 -3.13 -4.73
C SER A 13 -12.12 -1.76 -5.23
N TYR A 14 -11.25 -0.76 -5.08
CA TYR A 14 -11.45 0.59 -5.57
C TYR A 14 -10.35 0.98 -6.54
N LYS A 15 -10.72 1.71 -7.58
CA LYS A 15 -9.77 2.38 -8.47
C LYS A 15 -9.74 3.85 -8.09
N ILE A 16 -8.65 4.32 -7.51
CA ILE A 16 -8.42 5.75 -7.29
C ILE A 16 -7.18 6.20 -8.05
N PRO A 17 -7.11 7.50 -8.39
CA PRO A 17 -5.94 8.06 -9.03
C PRO A 17 -4.76 8.13 -8.06
N ASP A 18 -3.55 8.05 -8.60
CA ASP A 18 -2.27 8.12 -7.87
C ASP A 18 -2.13 9.37 -6.98
N LYS A 19 -2.93 10.41 -7.20
CA LYS A 19 -2.91 11.64 -6.37
C LYS A 19 -3.27 11.41 -4.88
N PHE A 20 -3.77 10.23 -4.53
CA PHE A 20 -4.13 9.84 -3.18
C PHE A 20 -3.07 8.99 -2.48
N ILE A 21 -1.98 8.64 -3.16
CA ILE A 21 -0.79 8.02 -2.56
C ILE A 21 -0.33 8.83 -1.35
N GLY A 22 0.01 8.12 -0.26
CA GLY A 22 0.48 8.73 0.99
C GLY A 22 -0.61 9.48 1.76
N LYS A 23 -1.88 9.34 1.36
CA LYS A 23 -3.03 9.90 2.06
C LYS A 23 -3.94 8.82 2.59
N ASP A 24 -4.56 9.13 3.72
CA ASP A 24 -5.57 8.31 4.35
C ASP A 24 -6.93 8.65 3.74
N ILE A 25 -7.56 7.68 3.07
CA ILE A 25 -8.92 7.85 2.54
C ILE A 25 -9.92 7.05 3.36
N GLN A 26 -11.11 7.61 3.57
CA GLN A 26 -12.19 6.90 4.25
C GLN A 26 -12.99 6.05 3.25
N CYS A 27 -13.14 4.77 3.56
CA CYS A 27 -14.00 3.87 2.79
C CYS A 27 -15.47 4.37 2.86
N LYS A 28 -16.17 4.41 1.72
CA LYS A 28 -17.60 4.79 1.70
C LYS A 28 -18.54 3.64 2.04
N LYS A 29 -18.07 2.40 1.89
CA LYS A 29 -18.81 1.17 2.24
C LYS A 29 -18.65 0.79 3.71
N CYS A 30 -17.61 1.27 4.36
CA CYS A 30 -17.17 0.81 5.66
C CYS A 30 -16.48 1.97 6.38
N PRO A 31 -16.61 2.12 7.70
CA PRO A 31 -16.01 3.23 8.43
C PRO A 31 -14.48 3.07 8.61
N GLN A 32 -13.82 2.28 7.77
CA GLN A 32 -12.39 2.00 7.84
C GLN A 32 -11.57 2.98 7.00
N THR A 33 -10.44 3.38 7.56
CA THR A 33 -9.45 4.21 6.89
C THR A 33 -8.54 3.32 6.04
N ILE A 34 -8.37 3.66 4.76
CA ILE A 34 -7.48 2.98 3.83
C ILE A 34 -6.27 3.88 3.64
N SER A 35 -5.12 3.42 4.09
CA SER A 35 -3.83 4.01 3.77
C SER A 35 -3.45 3.59 2.35
N VAL A 36 -3.42 4.56 1.43
CA VAL A 36 -2.99 4.31 0.05
C VAL A 36 -1.46 4.34 0.04
N VAL A 37 -0.86 3.17 0.17
CA VAL A 37 0.57 2.97 -0.09
C VAL A 37 0.77 2.73 -1.57
N ASP A 38 1.83 3.32 -2.12
CA ASP A 38 2.27 2.99 -3.45
C ASP A 38 2.65 1.51 -3.51
N GLU A 39 2.10 0.76 -4.46
CA GLU A 39 2.65 -0.57 -4.79
C GLU A 39 4.14 -0.45 -5.21
N ALA A 40 4.58 0.73 -5.65
CA ALA A 40 6.00 1.04 -5.88
C ALA A 40 6.84 1.11 -4.58
N GLU A 41 6.23 1.43 -3.43
CA GLU A 41 6.89 1.33 -2.11
C GLU A 41 6.76 -0.07 -1.50
N GLU A 42 5.73 -0.85 -1.85
CA GLU A 42 5.60 -2.24 -1.38
C GLU A 42 6.68 -3.15 -2.01
N GLU A 43 7.06 -2.92 -3.27
CA GLU A 43 8.22 -3.58 -3.89
C GLU A 43 9.56 -3.09 -3.31
N ALA A 44 9.68 -1.82 -2.93
CA ALA A 44 10.90 -1.27 -2.34
C ALA A 44 11.15 -1.78 -0.90
N ALA A 45 10.11 -1.83 -0.06
CA ALA A 45 10.21 -2.32 1.32
C ALA A 45 10.48 -3.83 1.39
N ALA A 46 9.94 -4.61 0.45
CA ALA A 46 10.20 -6.04 0.36
C ALA A 46 11.62 -6.37 -0.16
N GLU A 47 12.18 -5.53 -1.04
CA GLU A 47 13.56 -5.71 -1.53
C GLU A 47 14.61 -5.27 -0.49
N GLU A 48 14.37 -4.17 0.24
CA GLU A 48 15.32 -3.64 1.22
C GLU A 48 15.49 -4.56 2.44
N ALA A 49 14.41 -5.21 2.90
CA ALA A 49 14.46 -6.19 3.98
C ALA A 49 15.36 -7.40 3.64
N LYS A 50 15.44 -7.81 2.36
CA LYS A 50 16.29 -8.92 1.92
C LYS A 50 17.78 -8.54 1.88
N ARG A 51 18.11 -7.28 1.57
CA ARG A 51 19.51 -6.80 1.54
C ARG A 51 20.13 -6.74 2.93
N ILE A 52 19.36 -6.31 3.94
CA ILE A 52 19.84 -6.18 5.33
C ILE A 52 20.22 -7.54 5.93
N ALA A 53 19.46 -8.61 5.63
CA ALA A 53 19.74 -9.96 6.13
C ALA A 53 21.07 -10.55 5.61
N ARG A 54 21.50 -10.17 4.40
CA ARG A 54 22.71 -10.71 3.78
C ARG A 54 24.00 -10.10 4.32
N ASN A 55 23.96 -8.86 4.81
CA ASN A 55 25.16 -8.14 5.25
C ASN A 55 25.54 -8.41 6.73
N ARG A 56 24.65 -9.03 7.51
CA ARG A 56 24.84 -9.28 8.95
C ARG A 56 25.59 -10.59 9.27
N LYS A 57 26.06 -11.32 8.25
CA LYS A 57 26.73 -12.64 8.38
C LYS A 57 28.16 -12.64 7.81
N ARG A 58 28.83 -11.49 7.82
CA ARG A 58 30.19 -11.28 7.34
C ARG A 58 31.08 -10.74 8.44
#